data_AF-A0AA36FWE3-F1
#
_entry.id   AF-A0AA36FWE3-F1
#
_cell.length_a   1.000
_cell.length_b   1.000
_cell.length_c   1.000
_cell.angle_alpha   90.00
_cell.angle_beta   90.00
_cell.angle_gamma   90.00
#
_symmetry.space_group_name_H-M   'P 1'
#
loop_
_entity.id
_entity.type
_entity.pdbx_description
1 polymer ?
#
loop_
_entity_poly.entity_id
_entity_poly.type
_entity_poly.pdbx_seq_one_letter_code
_entity_poly.pdbx_strand_id
1 'polypeptide(L)'
;MWLSFAVILAVIPLCVTLQDVDLDRNINDIIDTEHGVEKWHKPIKPLKFTIIREPVDRFVSVYQHFCLRLDQCGDVGIHRFAQDLYDSLHGNTNYIRERQIHGHTVPQSNYCNMRDRVQDMMLIRYTDNKPLFKRRLMSVLKKARVPKESMKKALRHIALATTAHAADDGDTKDLHRALRNAPETLKIIRAIYRKDYEIFRFH
;
A
#
# COMPACT_ATOMS: atom_id res chain seq x y z
N MET A 1 -18.21 -9.64 36.75
CA MET A 1 -18.88 -9.07 35.56
C MET A 1 -17.84 -8.73 34.51
N TRP A 2 -17.32 -9.73 33.79
CA TRP A 2 -16.55 -9.58 32.56
C TRP A 2 -16.91 -10.80 31.71
N LEU A 3 -17.81 -10.59 30.74
CA LEU A 3 -18.31 -11.63 29.85
C LEU A 3 -17.51 -11.59 28.56
N SER A 4 -16.99 -12.78 28.24
CA SER A 4 -16.40 -13.25 27.00
C SER A 4 -17.08 -12.72 25.73
N PHE A 5 -16.30 -12.44 24.69
CA PHE A 5 -16.75 -12.66 23.31
C PHE A 5 -15.60 -13.23 22.48
N ALA A 6 -15.74 -14.52 22.19
CA ALA A 6 -15.04 -15.22 21.13
C ALA A 6 -15.52 -14.66 19.79
N VAL A 7 -14.58 -14.21 18.94
CA VAL A 7 -14.87 -13.83 17.56
C VAL A 7 -14.55 -15.01 16.65
N ILE A 8 -15.60 -15.48 15.99
CA ILE A 8 -15.62 -16.56 15.02
C ILE A 8 -14.83 -16.12 13.77
N LEU A 9 -13.82 -16.92 13.46
CA LEU A 9 -13.13 -16.97 12.17
C LEU A 9 -14.14 -17.27 11.06
N ALA A 10 -14.36 -16.34 10.14
CA ALA A 10 -15.05 -16.59 8.87
C ALA A 10 -14.36 -15.84 7.72
N VAL A 11 -13.33 -16.49 7.17
CA VAL A 11 -12.91 -16.51 5.75
C VAL A 11 -12.90 -15.17 5.00
N ILE A 12 -11.93 -14.32 5.32
CA ILE A 12 -11.25 -13.45 4.35
C ILE A 12 -9.76 -13.65 4.63
N PRO A 13 -8.92 -14.07 3.66
CA PRO A 13 -7.52 -14.33 3.98
C PRO A 13 -6.87 -13.01 4.42
N LEU A 14 -6.55 -12.96 5.71
CA LEU A 14 -5.67 -11.99 6.33
C LEU A 14 -4.45 -11.82 5.44
N CYS A 15 -4.30 -10.64 4.88
CA CYS A 15 -3.13 -10.30 4.10
C CYS A 15 -2.74 -8.88 4.45
N VAL A 16 -2.17 -8.86 5.65
CA VAL A 16 -1.76 -7.78 6.54
C VAL A 16 -0.50 -6.97 6.15
N THR A 17 -0.35 -6.23 5.04
CA THR A 17 0.92 -5.52 4.64
C THR A 17 1.35 -4.21 5.38
N LEU A 18 2.37 -4.24 6.25
CA LEU A 18 2.81 -3.21 7.23
C LEU A 18 2.99 -1.68 6.92
N GLN A 19 2.72 -1.12 5.73
CA GLN A 19 2.57 0.37 5.57
C GLN A 19 1.28 0.78 4.87
N ASP A 20 0.86 0.02 3.86
CA ASP A 20 -0.47 0.19 3.27
C ASP A 20 -1.55 -0.47 4.14
N VAL A 21 -1.15 -1.28 5.13
CA VAL A 21 -2.04 -1.81 6.17
C VAL A 21 -2.70 -0.71 6.93
N ASP A 22 -2.00 0.32 7.40
CA ASP A 22 -2.73 1.28 8.22
C ASP A 22 -3.79 2.02 7.41
N LEU A 23 -3.69 2.10 6.08
CA LEU A 23 -4.78 2.62 5.27
C LEU A 23 -5.82 1.54 4.93
N ASP A 24 -5.40 0.42 4.34
CA ASP A 24 -6.27 -0.66 3.88
C ASP A 24 -6.90 -1.44 5.04
N ARG A 25 -6.16 -1.72 6.11
CA ARG A 25 -6.67 -2.27 7.37
C ARG A 25 -7.56 -1.27 8.08
N ASN A 26 -7.24 0.03 8.18
CA ASN A 26 -8.21 0.96 8.78
C ASN A 26 -9.49 1.03 7.95
N ILE A 27 -9.41 1.03 6.61
CA ILE A 27 -10.59 1.04 5.75
C ILE A 27 -11.38 -0.28 5.89
N ASN A 28 -10.71 -1.44 5.84
CA ASN A 28 -11.35 -2.75 5.95
C ASN A 28 -11.87 -3.00 7.37
N ASP A 29 -11.13 -2.68 8.43
CA ASP A 29 -11.57 -2.77 9.82
C ASP A 29 -12.78 -1.86 10.07
N ILE A 30 -12.84 -0.65 9.48
CA ILE A 30 -14.02 0.23 9.54
C ILE A 30 -15.23 -0.40 8.83
N ILE A 31 -15.01 -1.06 7.69
CA ILE A 31 -16.08 -1.75 6.95
C ILE A 31 -16.56 -2.97 7.76
N ASP A 32 -15.64 -3.76 8.32
CA ASP A 32 -15.94 -4.99 9.04
C ASP A 32 -16.57 -4.74 10.42
N THR A 33 -16.17 -3.69 11.14
CA THR A 33 -16.76 -3.33 12.44
C THR A 33 -18.15 -2.69 12.33
N GLU A 34 -18.46 -1.98 11.23
CA GLU A 34 -19.80 -1.40 11.01
C GLU A 34 -20.77 -2.36 10.32
N HIS A 35 -20.30 -3.51 9.82
CA HIS A 35 -21.14 -4.59 9.29
C HIS A 35 -21.41 -5.69 10.31
N GLY A 36 -21.39 -5.36 11.60
CA GLY A 36 -21.92 -6.18 12.68
C GLY A 36 -23.24 -6.82 12.25
N VAL A 37 -23.16 -8.13 12.03
CA VAL A 37 -24.17 -9.11 11.58
C VAL A 37 -25.63 -8.63 11.68
N GLU A 38 -26.04 -7.71 10.82
CA GLU A 38 -27.45 -7.45 10.56
C GLU A 38 -27.82 -8.19 9.28
N LYS A 39 -28.69 -9.19 9.45
CA LYS A 39 -29.21 -10.06 8.39
C LYS A 39 -29.94 -9.23 7.32
N TRP A 40 -29.21 -8.77 6.30
CA TRP A 40 -29.81 -8.25 5.09
C TRP A 40 -30.09 -9.39 4.11
N HIS A 41 -31.36 -9.53 3.74
CA HIS A 41 -31.82 -10.45 2.71
C HIS A 41 -31.20 -10.11 1.34
N LYS A 42 -30.63 -11.15 0.72
CA LYS A 42 -29.86 -11.25 -0.54
C LYS A 42 -28.35 -11.01 -0.41
N PRO A 43 -27.50 -12.00 -0.74
CA PRO A 43 -26.05 -11.83 -0.73
C PRO A 43 -25.65 -10.86 -1.85
N ILE A 44 -25.41 -9.59 -1.50
CA ILE A 44 -24.73 -8.66 -2.39
C ILE A 44 -23.29 -9.18 -2.50
N LYS A 45 -22.85 -9.55 -3.71
CA LYS A 45 -21.44 -9.90 -3.93
C LYS A 45 -20.59 -8.71 -3.46
N PRO A 46 -19.70 -8.88 -2.47
CA PRO A 46 -18.94 -7.76 -1.93
C PRO A 46 -18.08 -7.17 -3.04
N LEU A 47 -18.14 -5.85 -3.20
CA LEU A 47 -17.28 -5.13 -4.13
C LEU A 47 -15.86 -5.15 -3.57
N LYS A 48 -14.95 -5.86 -4.24
CA LYS A 48 -13.55 -5.92 -3.86
C LYS A 48 -12.82 -4.73 -4.47
N PHE A 49 -11.95 -4.08 -3.71
CA PHE A 49 -11.08 -3.03 -4.20
C PHE A 49 -9.73 -3.09 -3.51
N THR A 50 -8.73 -2.46 -4.12
CA THR A 50 -7.40 -2.31 -3.53
C THR A 50 -6.77 -1.00 -3.99
N ILE A 51 -5.93 -0.42 -3.15
CA ILE A 51 -5.16 0.78 -3.48
C ILE A 51 -3.82 0.35 -4.06
N ILE A 52 -3.55 0.80 -5.29
CA ILE A 52 -2.29 0.53 -5.98
C ILE A 52 -1.47 1.81 -6.07
N ARG A 53 -0.15 1.69 -5.92
CA ARG A 53 0.79 2.81 -5.98
C ARG A 53 1.76 2.61 -7.15
N GLU A 54 2.15 3.71 -7.79
CA GLU A 54 3.17 3.64 -8.83
C GLU A 54 4.48 3.11 -8.23
N PRO A 55 5.14 2.13 -8.87
CA PRO A 55 6.32 1.48 -8.29
C PRO A 55 7.49 2.38 -7.92
N VAL A 56 7.82 3.38 -8.74
CA VAL A 56 8.87 4.37 -8.43
C VAL A 56 8.45 5.22 -7.24
N ASP A 57 7.20 5.69 -7.19
CA ASP A 57 6.68 6.45 -6.04
C ASP A 57 6.77 5.62 -4.75
N ARG A 58 6.44 4.33 -4.81
CA ARG A 58 6.56 3.40 -3.67
C ARG A 58 8.01 3.28 -3.22
N PHE A 59 8.94 3.04 -4.15
CA PHE A 59 10.36 2.95 -3.84
C PHE A 59 10.92 4.23 -3.21
N VAL A 60 10.61 5.39 -3.80
CA VAL A 60 11.03 6.70 -3.30
C VAL A 60 10.52 6.93 -1.89
N SER A 61 9.26 6.59 -1.63
CA SER A 61 8.65 6.70 -0.29
C SER A 61 9.40 5.90 0.77
N VAL A 62 9.80 4.66 0.45
CA VAL A 62 10.57 3.82 1.36
C VAL A 62 11.94 4.42 1.59
N TYR A 63 12.67 4.75 0.52
CA TYR A 63 14.02 5.31 0.64
C TYR A 63 14.01 6.60 1.46
N GLN A 64 13.09 7.50 1.18
CA GLN A 64 12.96 8.74 1.93
C GLN A 64 12.60 8.50 3.41
N HIS A 65 11.64 7.62 3.69
CA HIS A 65 11.24 7.36 5.06
C HIS A 65 12.35 6.69 5.87
N PHE A 66 12.88 5.57 5.37
CA PHE A 66 13.83 4.75 6.13
C PHE A 66 15.26 5.27 6.03
N CYS A 67 15.70 5.73 4.86
CA CYS A 67 17.08 6.16 4.67
C CYS A 67 17.30 7.63 5.00
N LEU A 68 16.40 8.53 4.58
CA LEU A 68 16.62 9.96 4.77
C LEU A 68 16.07 10.48 6.10
N ARG A 69 14.86 10.06 6.50
CA ARG A 69 14.22 10.56 7.72
C ARG A 69 14.63 9.79 8.98
N LEU A 70 14.72 8.47 8.90
CA LEU A 70 15.07 7.62 10.04
C LEU A 70 16.55 7.25 10.11
N ASP A 71 17.35 7.59 9.09
CA ASP A 71 18.77 7.26 8.97
C ASP A 71 19.09 5.77 9.20
N GLN A 72 18.14 4.88 8.89
CA GLN A 72 18.33 3.43 9.04
C GLN A 72 19.16 2.82 7.93
N CYS A 73 19.57 3.64 6.96
CA CYS A 73 20.37 3.22 5.83
C CYS A 73 21.83 3.64 5.92
N GLY A 74 22.21 4.51 6.86
CA GLY A 74 23.50 5.19 6.86
C GLY A 74 23.77 5.91 5.52
N ASP A 75 25.05 6.08 5.18
CA ASP A 75 25.51 6.78 3.96
C ASP A 75 25.31 5.98 2.65
N VAL A 76 24.19 5.27 2.52
CA VAL A 76 23.85 4.49 1.32
C VAL A 76 23.03 5.35 0.36
N GLY A 77 23.64 5.74 -0.75
CA GLY A 77 22.93 6.42 -1.84
C GLY A 77 21.86 5.54 -2.50
N ILE A 78 20.86 6.20 -3.12
CA ILE A 78 19.67 5.57 -3.71
C ILE A 78 19.97 4.44 -4.71
N HIS A 79 21.06 4.54 -5.48
CA HIS A 79 21.47 3.50 -6.41
C HIS A 79 21.87 2.21 -5.67
N ARG A 80 22.73 2.34 -4.66
CA ARG A 80 23.17 1.20 -3.86
C ARG A 80 22.01 0.59 -3.07
N PHE A 81 21.11 1.43 -2.54
CA PHE A 81 19.89 0.96 -1.91
C PHE A 81 19.01 0.12 -2.87
N ALA A 82 18.84 0.56 -4.11
CA ALA A 82 18.10 -0.21 -5.12
C ALA A 82 18.76 -1.57 -5.41
N GLN A 83 20.08 -1.60 -5.55
CA GLN A 83 20.83 -2.84 -5.80
C GLN A 83 20.71 -3.82 -4.64
N ASP A 84 20.99 -3.36 -3.42
CA ASP A 84 20.91 -4.18 -2.21
C ASP A 84 19.49 -4.75 -2.03
N LEU A 85 18.45 -3.95 -2.31
CA LEU A 85 17.07 -4.41 -2.27
C LEU A 85 16.78 -5.47 -3.35
N TYR A 86 17.25 -5.26 -4.58
CA TYR A 86 17.09 -6.23 -5.66
C TYR A 86 17.73 -7.58 -5.29
N ASP A 87 18.96 -7.54 -4.78
CA ASP A 87 19.73 -8.72 -4.36
C ASP A 87 19.09 -9.43 -3.17
N SER A 88 18.49 -8.68 -2.23
CA SER A 88 17.71 -9.22 -1.11
C SER A 88 16.44 -9.94 -1.57
N LEU A 89 15.72 -9.37 -2.55
CA LEU A 89 14.48 -9.95 -3.06
C LEU A 89 14.68 -11.12 -4.03
N HIS A 90 15.82 -11.18 -4.71
CA HIS A 90 16.10 -12.18 -5.76
C HIS A 90 17.22 -13.18 -5.40
N GLY A 91 17.94 -12.95 -4.31
CA GLY A 91 19.04 -13.80 -3.84
C GLY A 91 18.73 -14.53 -2.54
N ASN A 92 19.57 -15.52 -2.22
CA ASN A 92 19.57 -16.25 -0.95
C ASN A 92 20.48 -15.54 0.07
N THR A 93 20.46 -14.19 0.09
CA THR A 93 21.35 -13.41 0.94
C THR A 93 20.69 -13.11 2.29
N ASN A 94 21.47 -13.16 3.36
CA ASN A 94 21.04 -12.72 4.70
C ASN A 94 20.88 -11.19 4.80
N TYR A 95 20.74 -10.48 3.67
CA TYR A 95 20.49 -9.04 3.66
C TYR A 95 19.02 -8.79 4.04
N ILE A 96 18.73 -8.99 5.31
CA ILE A 96 17.52 -8.48 5.95
C ILE A 96 17.93 -7.14 6.57
N ARG A 97 18.00 -6.11 5.73
CA ARG A 97 17.60 -4.80 6.26
C ARG A 97 16.20 -4.97 6.79
N GLU A 98 16.03 -4.66 8.07
CA GLU A 98 14.89 -4.91 8.96
C GLU A 98 13.59 -5.37 8.28
N ARG A 99 12.91 -6.37 8.85
CA ARG A 99 11.59 -6.89 8.40
C ARG A 99 10.61 -5.78 8.00
N GLN A 100 10.72 -4.61 8.62
CA GLN A 100 10.01 -3.39 8.26
C GLN A 100 10.31 -2.93 6.83
N ILE A 101 11.55 -2.62 6.46
CA ILE A 101 11.92 -2.16 5.11
C ILE A 101 11.48 -3.19 4.05
N HIS A 102 11.78 -4.47 4.27
CA HIS A 102 11.36 -5.54 3.36
C HIS A 102 9.83 -5.61 3.20
N GLY A 103 9.08 -5.45 4.30
CA GLY A 103 7.62 -5.38 4.27
C GLY A 103 7.05 -4.19 3.48
N HIS A 104 7.86 -3.18 3.19
CA HIS A 104 7.46 -1.97 2.47
C HIS A 104 7.95 -1.94 1.01
N THR A 105 8.96 -2.74 0.67
CA THR A 105 9.59 -2.76 -0.65
C THR A 105 9.18 -3.93 -1.52
N VAL A 106 8.57 -4.97 -0.94
CA VAL A 106 8.05 -6.09 -1.74
C VAL A 106 6.94 -5.58 -2.69
N PRO A 107 6.94 -6.04 -3.97
CA PRO A 107 5.90 -5.70 -4.94
C PRO A 107 4.49 -5.96 -4.41
N GLN A 108 3.56 -5.04 -4.67
CA GLN A 108 2.17 -5.15 -4.22
C GLN A 108 1.51 -6.44 -4.74
N SER A 109 1.87 -6.84 -5.96
CA SER A 109 1.38 -8.07 -6.60
C SER A 109 1.82 -9.37 -5.92
N ASN A 110 2.88 -9.35 -5.11
CA ASN A 110 3.33 -10.52 -4.36
C ASN A 110 2.46 -10.82 -3.15
N TYR A 111 1.59 -9.88 -2.75
CA TYR A 111 0.69 -10.10 -1.64
C TYR A 111 -0.61 -10.75 -2.09
N CYS A 112 -1.16 -11.61 -1.22
CA CYS A 112 -2.56 -12.04 -1.22
C CYS A 112 -3.04 -12.78 -2.47
N ASN A 113 -2.12 -13.35 -3.26
CA ASN A 113 -2.40 -13.86 -4.60
C ASN A 113 -3.10 -12.79 -5.45
N MET A 114 -2.69 -11.52 -5.33
CA MET A 114 -3.27 -10.41 -6.11
C MET A 114 -3.21 -10.71 -7.60
N ARG A 115 -2.17 -11.39 -8.07
CA ARG A 115 -2.05 -11.89 -9.44
C ARG A 115 -3.32 -12.60 -9.94
N ASP A 116 -3.94 -13.42 -9.11
CA ASP A 116 -5.10 -14.24 -9.50
C ASP A 116 -6.43 -13.54 -9.27
N ARG A 117 -6.42 -12.44 -8.49
CA ARG A 117 -7.63 -11.76 -8.01
C ARG A 117 -7.80 -10.34 -8.52
N VAL A 118 -6.77 -9.75 -9.16
CA VAL A 118 -6.78 -8.34 -9.60
C VAL A 118 -7.97 -8.03 -10.53
N GLN A 119 -8.34 -9.00 -11.37
CA GLN A 119 -9.44 -8.90 -12.32
C GLN A 119 -10.82 -8.79 -11.66
N ASP A 120 -10.94 -9.24 -10.41
CA ASP A 120 -12.17 -9.16 -9.62
C ASP A 120 -12.20 -7.90 -8.72
N MET A 121 -11.20 -7.03 -8.81
CA MET A 121 -11.02 -5.89 -7.91
C MET A 121 -11.12 -4.56 -8.66
N MET A 122 -11.72 -3.56 -8.00
CA MET A 122 -11.56 -2.17 -8.42
C MET A 122 -10.21 -1.63 -7.96
N LEU A 123 -9.40 -1.18 -8.91
CA LEU A 123 -8.08 -0.62 -8.62
C LEU A 123 -8.19 0.89 -8.36
N ILE A 124 -7.76 1.32 -7.18
CA ILE A 124 -7.70 2.73 -6.81
C ILE A 124 -6.25 3.18 -6.91
N ARG A 125 -5.91 3.89 -7.98
CA ARG A 125 -4.56 4.47 -8.14
C ARG A 125 -4.34 5.59 -7.14
N TYR A 126 -3.44 5.36 -6.19
CA TYR A 126 -2.91 6.37 -5.29
C TYR A 126 -2.27 7.51 -6.10
N THR A 127 -2.34 8.72 -5.56
CA THR A 127 -1.72 9.92 -6.12
C THR A 127 -1.55 10.94 -5.01
N ASP A 128 -0.46 11.71 -5.07
CA ASP A 128 -0.22 12.79 -4.13
C ASP A 128 -1.17 13.97 -4.32
N ASN A 129 -1.93 14.01 -5.42
CA ASN A 129 -3.11 14.86 -5.53
C ASN A 129 -4.23 14.34 -4.60
N LYS A 130 -4.16 14.72 -3.32
CA LYS A 130 -5.08 14.27 -2.27
C LYS A 130 -6.56 14.50 -2.63
N PRO A 131 -6.97 15.65 -3.20
CA PRO A 131 -8.35 15.83 -3.66
C PRO A 131 -8.79 14.79 -4.71
N LEU A 132 -7.93 14.50 -5.68
CA LEU A 132 -8.19 13.49 -6.71
C LEU A 132 -8.28 12.09 -6.11
N PHE A 133 -7.32 11.72 -5.25
CA PHE A 133 -7.31 10.43 -4.57
C PHE A 133 -8.57 10.23 -3.71
N LYS A 134 -8.92 11.23 -2.89
CA LYS A 134 -10.14 11.25 -2.07
C LYS A 134 -11.39 11.05 -2.92
N ARG A 135 -11.48 11.73 -4.06
CA ARG A 135 -12.61 11.58 -4.99
C ARG A 135 -12.71 10.16 -5.57
N ARG A 136 -11.58 9.57 -5.98
CA ARG A 136 -11.52 8.18 -6.50
C ARG A 136 -11.97 7.19 -5.44
N LEU A 137 -11.41 7.28 -4.24
CA LEU A 137 -11.77 6.40 -3.13
C LEU A 137 -13.26 6.52 -2.78
N MET A 138 -13.77 7.74 -2.62
CA MET A 138 -15.19 7.96 -2.32
C MET A 138 -16.12 7.41 -3.40
N SER A 139 -15.70 7.43 -4.67
CA SER A 139 -16.48 6.80 -5.75
C SER A 139 -16.60 5.29 -5.55
N VAL A 140 -15.51 4.62 -5.17
CA VAL A 140 -15.50 3.18 -4.91
C VAL A 140 -16.29 2.83 -3.64
N LEU A 141 -16.08 3.54 -2.53
CA LEU A 141 -16.82 3.29 -1.28
C LEU A 141 -18.33 3.49 -1.45
N LYS A 142 -18.75 4.51 -2.22
CA LYS A 142 -20.17 4.69 -2.58
C LYS A 142 -20.72 3.54 -3.42
N LYS A 143 -19.95 3.05 -4.40
CA LYS A 143 -20.34 1.88 -5.22
C LYS A 143 -20.45 0.61 -4.37
N ALA A 144 -19.58 0.46 -3.37
CA ALA A 144 -19.63 -0.61 -2.38
C ALA A 144 -20.78 -0.43 -1.36
N ARG A 145 -21.55 0.67 -1.44
CA ARG A 145 -22.63 1.00 -0.50
C ARG A 145 -22.15 1.10 0.96
N VAL A 146 -20.90 1.50 1.16
CA VAL A 146 -20.37 1.77 2.50
C VAL A 146 -21.17 2.91 3.14
N PRO A 147 -21.62 2.79 4.40
CA PRO A 147 -22.36 3.83 5.10
C PRO A 147 -21.60 5.17 5.13
N LYS A 148 -22.35 6.28 5.14
CA LYS A 148 -21.77 7.64 5.11
C LYS A 148 -20.84 7.91 6.29
N GLU A 149 -21.13 7.36 7.46
CA GLU A 149 -20.31 7.55 8.66
C GLU A 149 -18.99 6.78 8.59
N SER A 150 -18.98 5.52 8.14
CA SER A 150 -17.75 4.78 7.87
C SER A 150 -16.91 5.46 6.79
N MET A 151 -17.54 5.96 5.72
CA MET A 151 -16.82 6.75 4.71
C MET A 151 -16.16 8.00 5.32
N LYS A 152 -16.83 8.74 6.22
CA LYS A 152 -16.24 9.89 6.92
C LYS A 152 -15.08 9.48 7.80
N LYS A 153 -15.20 8.37 8.55
CA LYS A 153 -14.11 7.83 9.38
C LYS A 153 -12.90 7.47 8.51
N ALA A 154 -13.10 6.70 7.44
CA ALA A 154 -12.05 6.34 6.51
C ALA A 154 -11.32 7.59 5.98
N LEU A 155 -12.06 8.63 5.60
CA LEU A 155 -11.46 9.90 5.15
C LEU A 155 -10.65 10.62 6.23
N ARG A 156 -11.06 10.57 7.50
CA ARG A 156 -10.28 11.13 8.60
C ARG A 156 -8.99 10.35 8.81
N HIS A 157 -9.06 9.02 8.79
CA HIS A 157 -7.86 8.18 8.90
C HIS A 157 -6.89 8.40 7.75
N ILE A 158 -7.37 8.55 6.52
CA ILE A 158 -6.51 8.87 5.38
C ILE A 158 -5.82 10.21 5.57
N ALA A 159 -6.55 11.24 6.02
CA ALA A 159 -5.96 12.56 6.29
C ALA A 159 -4.85 12.49 7.35
N LEU A 160 -5.04 11.68 8.40
CA LEU A 160 -4.06 11.49 9.48
C LEU A 160 -2.87 10.61 9.06
N ALA A 161 -3.11 9.52 8.33
CA ALA A 161 -2.06 8.66 7.79
C ALA A 161 -1.17 9.41 6.80
N THR A 162 -1.77 10.30 6.00
CA THR A 162 -0.98 11.20 5.16
C THR A 162 -0.10 12.14 5.97
N THR A 163 -0.39 12.50 7.22
CA THR A 163 0.54 13.34 7.99
C THR A 163 1.72 12.57 8.58
N ALA A 164 1.59 11.27 8.86
CA ALA A 164 2.68 10.47 9.43
C ALA A 164 3.66 9.93 8.38
N HIS A 165 3.19 9.66 7.15
CA HIS A 165 3.98 9.05 6.08
C HIS A 165 4.00 9.84 4.77
N ALA A 166 3.46 11.08 4.71
CA ALA A 166 3.58 11.87 3.48
C ALA A 166 5.04 12.20 3.18
N ALA A 167 5.50 11.61 2.10
CA ALA A 167 6.58 12.06 1.25
C ALA A 167 6.18 13.35 0.49
N ASP A 168 5.65 14.37 1.16
CA ASP A 168 5.29 15.67 0.55
C ASP A 168 6.19 16.78 1.08
N ASP A 169 7.50 16.50 1.13
CA ASP A 169 8.55 17.50 1.29
C ASP A 169 9.27 17.73 -0.06
N GLY A 170 10.11 18.76 -0.14
CA GLY A 170 10.91 19.04 -1.33
C GLY A 170 11.80 17.86 -1.76
N ASP A 171 12.18 17.01 -0.82
CA ASP A 171 13.12 15.91 -1.03
C ASP A 171 12.54 14.86 -1.97
N THR A 172 11.23 14.57 -1.90
CA THR A 172 10.57 13.64 -2.83
C THR A 172 10.74 14.07 -4.29
N LYS A 173 10.53 15.37 -4.57
CA LYS A 173 10.65 15.90 -5.95
C LYS A 173 12.09 15.81 -6.45
N ASP A 174 13.06 16.01 -5.58
CA ASP A 174 14.47 15.92 -5.90
C ASP A 174 14.94 14.47 -6.09
N LEU A 175 14.41 13.53 -5.32
CA LEU A 175 14.62 12.09 -5.55
C LEU A 175 14.06 11.65 -6.90
N HIS A 176 12.83 12.07 -7.25
CA HIS A 176 12.29 11.80 -8.58
C HIS A 176 13.13 12.41 -9.70
N ARG A 177 13.68 13.61 -9.49
CA ARG A 177 14.58 14.26 -10.44
C ARG A 177 15.90 13.49 -10.58
N ALA A 178 16.51 13.09 -9.46
CA ALA A 178 17.73 12.29 -9.44
C ALA A 178 17.52 10.95 -10.16
N LEU A 179 16.40 10.27 -9.91
CA LEU A 179 16.06 9.01 -10.59
C LEU A 179 15.87 9.19 -12.10
N ARG A 180 15.24 10.26 -12.57
CA ARG A 180 15.14 10.57 -14.01
C ARG A 180 16.51 10.67 -14.68
N ASN A 181 17.52 11.12 -13.95
CA ASN A 181 18.90 11.24 -14.42
C ASN A 181 19.75 9.99 -14.15
N ALA A 182 19.18 8.93 -13.54
CA ALA A 182 19.87 7.70 -13.17
C ALA A 182 19.19 6.47 -13.82
N PRO A 183 19.34 6.28 -15.15
CA PRO A 183 18.62 5.24 -15.89
C PRO A 183 18.93 3.82 -15.40
N GLU A 184 20.16 3.55 -14.96
CA GLU A 184 20.53 2.24 -14.41
C GLU A 184 19.80 1.95 -13.08
N THR A 185 19.68 2.94 -12.19
CA THR A 185 18.87 2.80 -10.96
C THR A 185 17.40 2.53 -11.30
N LEU A 186 16.84 3.23 -12.28
CA LEU A 186 15.47 2.99 -12.72
C LEU A 186 15.26 1.60 -13.32
N LYS A 187 16.24 1.04 -14.04
CA LYS A 187 16.18 -0.35 -14.51
C LYS A 187 16.09 -1.34 -13.34
N ILE A 188 16.88 -1.13 -12.28
CA ILE A 188 16.84 -1.97 -11.08
C ILE A 188 15.47 -1.87 -10.40
N ILE A 189 14.95 -0.65 -10.20
CA ILE A 189 13.62 -0.44 -9.61
C ILE A 189 12.53 -1.13 -10.45
N ARG A 190 12.58 -0.99 -11.78
CA ARG A 190 11.66 -1.68 -12.68
C ARG A 190 11.78 -3.20 -12.60
N ALA A 191 12.98 -3.74 -12.37
CA ALA A 191 13.18 -5.17 -12.18
C ALA A 191 12.56 -5.64 -10.85
N ILE A 192 12.75 -4.89 -9.75
CA ILE A 192 12.14 -5.17 -8.44
C ILE A 192 10.62 -5.26 -8.58
N TYR A 193 9.99 -4.26 -9.21
CA TYR A 193 8.53 -4.15 -9.29
C TYR A 193 7.94 -4.63 -10.62
N ARG A 194 8.66 -5.47 -11.37
CA ARG A 194 8.25 -5.90 -12.72
C ARG A 194 6.80 -6.43 -12.74
N LYS A 195 6.44 -7.23 -11.74
CA LYS A 195 5.09 -7.82 -11.65
C LYS A 195 4.01 -6.78 -11.42
N ASP A 196 4.28 -5.72 -10.67
CA ASP A 196 3.33 -4.63 -10.44
C ASP A 196 3.06 -3.87 -11.74
N TYR A 197 4.09 -3.59 -12.54
CA TYR A 197 3.94 -3.00 -13.87
C TYR A 197 3.05 -3.88 -14.78
N GLU A 198 3.30 -5.19 -14.81
CA GLU A 198 2.54 -6.15 -15.62
C GLU A 198 1.06 -6.23 -15.17
N ILE A 199 0.83 -6.41 -13.87
CA ILE A 199 -0.50 -6.72 -13.31
C ILE A 199 -1.38 -5.47 -13.23
N PHE A 200 -0.82 -4.32 -12.83
CA PHE A 200 -1.57 -3.09 -12.61
C PHE A 200 -1.52 -2.11 -13.78
N ARG A 201 -0.79 -2.47 -14.86
CA ARG A 201 -0.63 -1.69 -16.09
C ARG A 201 -0.11 -0.28 -15.80
N PHE A 202 1.01 -0.22 -15.07
CA PHE A 202 1.81 1.00 -14.94
C PHE A 202 2.70 1.17 -16.18
N HIS A 203 3.16 2.40 -16.46
CA HIS A 203 3.94 2.77 -17.65
C HIS A 203 5.14 3.63 -17.26
#